data_AF-A0AAW2YFZ3-F1
#
_entry.id   AF-A0AAW2YFZ3-F1
#
_cell.length_a   1.000
_cell.length_b   1.000
_cell.length_c   1.000
_cell.angle_alpha   90.00
_cell.angle_beta   90.00
_cell.angle_gamma   90.00
#
_symmetry.space_group_name_H-M   'P 1'
#
loop_
_entity.id
_entity.type
_entity.pdbx_description
1 polymer ?
#
loop_
_entity_poly.entity_id
_entity_poly.type
_entity_poly.pdbx_seq_one_letter_code
_entity_poly.pdbx_strand_id
1 'polypeptide(L)'
;MLRGFALLNTMSLESASIRLLRVPRGYEDEYKNHLLCPARFVGLNHAKALTLSTLVVKYFCPAYGELLWDTFILDNLNHLELELRYNANYIEGLVNLLKFSPNLEAFYIRFKEARHIPRSQRKKKKAIENRSSWESRLEDIACLSYHVKIIRISNVDGTEIALELVKFLLQNGKVLEKMEIMPRNGERKQKSFSKLVAFPKASSKVVISFPEYGQRKIPWFDRGDSDPEYDD
;
A
#
# COMPACT_ATOMS: atom_id res chain seq x y z
N MET A 1 1.75 23.39 -10.23
CA MET A 1 2.19 22.60 -11.40
C MET A 1 3.64 22.18 -11.15
N LEU A 2 3.89 21.00 -10.59
CA LEU A 2 5.26 20.47 -10.48
C LEU A 2 5.66 19.96 -11.86
N ARG A 3 6.35 20.79 -12.64
CA ARG A 3 7.00 20.36 -13.89
C ARG A 3 8.20 19.50 -13.49
N GLY A 4 8.11 18.20 -13.79
CA GLY A 4 9.17 17.18 -13.76
C GLY A 4 10.26 17.36 -12.70
N PHE A 5 10.23 16.56 -11.64
CA PHE A 5 11.43 16.38 -10.81
C PHE A 5 12.34 15.34 -11.48
N ALA A 6 13.64 15.59 -11.47
CA ALA A 6 14.66 14.59 -11.79
C ALA A 6 15.48 14.38 -10.53
N LEU A 7 15.65 13.12 -10.12
CA LEU A 7 16.54 12.78 -9.01
C LEU A 7 17.97 12.77 -9.55
N LEU A 8 18.82 13.67 -9.04
CA LEU A 8 20.24 13.69 -9.37
C LEU A 8 21.03 12.85 -8.36
N ASN A 9 22.12 12.23 -8.80
CA ASN A 9 23.00 11.42 -7.96
C ASN A 9 22.28 10.26 -7.21
N THR A 10 21.43 9.54 -7.92
CA THR A 10 20.65 8.43 -7.35
C THR A 10 21.49 7.19 -7.03
N MET A 11 22.73 7.10 -7.51
CA MET A 11 23.63 5.97 -7.23
C MET A 11 23.95 5.85 -5.73
N SER A 12 23.92 6.95 -4.98
CA SER A 12 24.11 6.97 -3.53
C SER A 12 22.78 6.97 -2.74
N LEU A 13 21.65 6.78 -3.40
CA LEU A 13 20.33 6.86 -2.77
C LEU A 13 20.06 5.58 -1.98
N GLU A 14 20.28 5.60 -0.67
CA GLU A 14 19.97 4.44 0.18
C GLU A 14 18.49 4.35 0.53
N SER A 15 17.83 5.50 0.68
CA SER A 15 16.43 5.58 1.11
C SER A 15 15.74 6.77 0.44
N ALA A 16 14.48 6.60 0.03
CA ALA A 16 13.68 7.71 -0.48
C ALA A 16 12.24 7.67 0.05
N SER A 17 11.68 8.86 0.24
CA SER A 17 10.26 9.04 0.57
C SER A 17 9.60 9.85 -0.53
N ILE A 18 8.56 9.29 -1.15
CA ILE A 18 7.83 9.94 -2.24
C ILE A 18 6.41 10.20 -1.79
N ARG A 19 6.07 11.48 -1.71
CA ARG A 19 4.75 11.96 -1.31
C ARG A 19 4.18 12.82 -2.42
N LEU A 20 3.08 12.36 -3.01
CA LEU A 20 2.22 13.24 -3.79
C LEU A 20 1.17 13.86 -2.88
N LEU A 21 1.10 15.20 -2.91
CA LEU A 21 0.09 16.01 -2.26
C LEU A 21 -0.86 16.53 -3.32
N ARG A 22 -2.12 16.09 -3.29
CA ARG A 22 -3.26 16.64 -4.05
C ARG A 22 -3.22 16.44 -5.58
N VAL A 23 -4.25 15.77 -6.11
CA VAL A 23 -4.65 15.86 -7.52
C VAL A 23 -5.99 16.60 -7.52
N PRO A 24 -6.14 17.77 -8.20
CA PRO A 24 -7.43 18.48 -8.22
C PRO A 24 -8.59 17.58 -8.71
N ARG A 25 -9.84 17.79 -8.25
CA ARG A 25 -10.98 16.88 -8.56
C ARG A 25 -11.29 16.71 -10.05
N GLY A 26 -11.03 17.72 -10.88
CA GLY A 26 -11.12 17.59 -12.35
C GLY A 26 -9.92 16.89 -13.01
N TYR A 27 -8.91 16.52 -12.20
CA TYR A 27 -7.65 15.92 -12.65
C TYR A 27 -7.58 14.43 -12.28
N GLU A 28 -8.52 13.87 -11.49
CA GLU A 28 -8.53 12.44 -11.17
C GLU A 28 -9.09 11.58 -12.31
N ASP A 29 -10.07 12.11 -13.07
CA ASP A 29 -10.74 11.38 -14.16
C ASP A 29 -10.11 11.64 -15.55
N GLU A 30 -9.38 12.75 -15.72
CA GLU A 30 -8.74 13.12 -17.00
C GLU A 30 -7.23 12.78 -17.08
N TYR A 31 -6.60 12.27 -16.02
CA TYR A 31 -5.14 12.08 -16.00
C TYR A 31 -4.69 10.75 -16.64
N LYS A 32 -4.53 10.80 -17.98
CA LYS A 32 -3.39 10.19 -18.72
C LYS A 32 -2.06 10.92 -18.44
N ASN A 33 -1.86 11.43 -17.24
CA ASN A 33 -0.73 12.33 -17.01
C ASN A 33 0.50 11.60 -16.52
N HIS A 34 1.44 11.58 -17.45
CA HIS A 34 2.89 11.82 -17.41
C HIS A 34 3.61 12.31 -16.14
N LEU A 35 2.96 12.58 -14.99
CA LEU A 35 3.66 12.99 -13.77
C LEU A 35 4.39 11.82 -13.10
N LEU A 36 3.74 10.65 -13.07
CA LEU A 36 4.32 9.39 -12.60
C LEU A 36 4.34 8.40 -13.76
N CYS A 37 5.46 8.33 -14.44
CA CYS A 37 5.74 7.30 -15.43
C CYS A 37 7.09 6.63 -15.08
N PRO A 38 7.34 5.39 -15.54
CA PRO A 38 8.59 4.68 -15.31
C PRO A 38 9.84 5.56 -15.54
N ALA A 39 9.84 6.35 -16.62
CA ALA A 39 10.93 7.25 -16.99
C ALA A 39 11.24 8.34 -15.94
N ARG A 40 10.30 8.66 -15.03
CA ARG A 40 10.49 9.61 -13.92
C ARG A 40 10.80 8.94 -12.59
N PHE A 41 10.69 7.62 -12.52
CA PHE A 41 11.16 6.82 -11.39
C PHE A 41 12.60 6.31 -11.62
N VAL A 42 13.24 6.68 -12.73
CA VAL A 42 14.65 6.38 -13.01
C VAL A 42 15.51 6.87 -11.84
N GLY A 43 16.32 5.97 -11.30
CA GLY A 43 17.18 6.21 -10.14
C GLY A 43 16.62 5.68 -8.81
N LEU A 44 15.32 5.39 -8.70
CA LEU A 44 14.76 4.76 -7.50
C LEU A 44 15.09 3.27 -7.40
N ASN A 45 15.50 2.65 -8.52
CA ASN A 45 16.01 1.29 -8.56
C ASN A 45 17.27 1.09 -7.70
N HIS A 46 18.00 2.14 -7.33
CA HIS A 46 19.12 2.06 -6.39
C HIS A 46 18.71 2.13 -4.91
N ALA A 47 17.49 2.59 -4.62
CA ALA A 47 17.01 2.72 -3.25
C ALA A 47 16.84 1.36 -2.59
N LYS A 48 17.40 1.21 -1.40
CA LYS A 48 17.20 0.02 -0.54
C LYS A 48 15.90 0.11 0.24
N ALA A 49 15.49 1.33 0.59
CA ALA A 49 14.23 1.58 1.28
C ALA A 49 13.38 2.64 0.57
N LEU A 50 12.09 2.36 0.40
CA LEU A 50 11.11 3.31 -0.14
C LEU A 50 9.95 3.51 0.82
N THR A 51 9.53 4.77 0.96
CA THR A 51 8.28 5.12 1.64
C THR A 51 7.36 5.87 0.68
N LEU A 52 6.15 5.35 0.43
CA LEU A 52 5.24 5.89 -0.58
C LEU A 52 3.90 6.34 0.00
N SER A 53 3.37 7.47 -0.50
CA SER A 53 1.99 7.87 -0.18
C SER A 53 0.95 7.11 -1.00
N THR A 54 -0.29 7.07 -0.52
CA THR A 54 -1.38 6.31 -1.17
C THR A 54 -1.62 6.71 -2.62
N LEU A 55 -1.43 7.98 -2.98
CA LEU A 55 -1.62 8.44 -4.35
C LEU A 55 -0.57 7.86 -5.29
N VAL A 56 0.67 7.70 -4.84
CA VAL A 56 1.74 7.08 -5.64
C VAL A 56 1.39 5.63 -5.95
N VAL A 57 0.91 4.87 -4.95
CA VAL A 57 0.52 3.47 -5.10
C VAL A 57 -0.59 3.31 -6.14
N LYS A 58 -1.57 4.22 -6.18
CA LYS A 58 -2.68 4.21 -7.15
C LYS A 58 -2.20 4.16 -8.61
N TYR A 59 -1.09 4.80 -8.95
CA TYR A 59 -0.57 4.85 -10.32
C TYR A 59 0.11 3.56 -10.80
N PHE A 60 0.39 2.63 -9.89
CA PHE A 60 0.84 1.28 -10.26
C PHE A 60 -0.34 0.37 -10.66
N CYS A 61 -1.59 0.80 -10.46
CA CYS A 61 -2.76 0.01 -10.83
C CYS A 61 -2.97 0.01 -12.36
N PRO A 62 -3.25 -1.15 -13.00
CA PRO A 62 -3.41 -1.23 -14.45
C PRO A 62 -4.52 -0.32 -15.01
N ALA A 63 -5.55 -0.04 -14.22
CA ALA A 63 -6.64 0.86 -14.61
C ALA A 63 -6.18 2.29 -14.92
N TYR A 64 -4.98 2.68 -14.45
CA TYR A 64 -4.37 3.99 -14.73
C TYR A 64 -3.14 3.88 -15.67
N GLY A 65 -2.91 2.70 -16.26
CA GLY A 65 -1.70 2.37 -17.01
C GLY A 65 -1.96 2.15 -18.50
N GLU A 66 -1.82 3.22 -19.30
CA GLU A 66 -1.25 3.10 -20.67
C GLU A 66 0.31 3.14 -20.61
N LEU A 67 0.88 3.04 -19.40
CA LEU A 67 2.30 3.26 -19.10
C LEU A 67 3.04 1.92 -19.08
N LEU A 68 4.09 1.80 -19.90
CA LEU A 68 4.99 0.64 -20.01
C LEU A 68 5.85 0.47 -18.74
N TRP A 69 5.26 -0.03 -17.65
CA TRP A 69 6.00 -0.42 -16.45
C TRP A 69 6.81 -1.71 -16.63
N ASP A 70 6.68 -2.38 -17.78
CA ASP A 70 7.27 -3.70 -18.08
C ASP A 70 8.79 -3.74 -17.97
N THR A 71 9.47 -2.59 -18.07
CA THR A 71 10.93 -2.45 -17.93
C THR A 71 11.38 -1.92 -16.56
N PHE A 72 10.44 -1.56 -15.69
CA PHE A 72 10.73 -0.95 -14.40
C PHE A 72 10.94 -2.02 -13.32
N ILE A 73 12.12 -2.02 -12.69
CA ILE A 73 12.46 -2.96 -11.62
C ILE A 73 13.16 -2.21 -10.48
N LEU A 74 12.76 -2.53 -9.25
CA LEU A 74 13.29 -2.07 -7.97
C LEU A 74 14.07 -3.22 -7.30
N ASP A 75 15.11 -3.70 -7.96
CA ASP A 75 15.88 -4.88 -7.56
C ASP A 75 16.76 -4.65 -6.33
N ASN A 76 17.19 -3.42 -6.04
CA ASN A 76 17.91 -3.13 -4.81
C ASN A 76 16.99 -2.91 -3.59
N LEU A 77 15.68 -2.83 -3.80
CA LEU A 77 14.71 -2.55 -2.75
C LEU A 77 14.54 -3.77 -1.84
N ASN A 78 14.91 -3.61 -0.57
CA ASN A 78 14.70 -4.63 0.47
C ASN A 78 13.67 -4.19 1.53
N HIS A 79 13.33 -2.90 1.59
CA HIS A 79 12.36 -2.35 2.52
C HIS A 79 11.33 -1.45 1.82
N LEU A 80 10.04 -1.71 2.04
CA LEU A 80 8.95 -0.90 1.50
C LEU A 80 7.96 -0.55 2.59
N GLU A 81 7.63 0.74 2.68
CA GLU A 81 6.65 1.28 3.60
C GLU A 81 5.63 2.12 2.81
N LEU A 82 4.32 1.90 2.99
CA LEU A 82 3.32 2.67 2.24
C LEU A 82 2.06 2.98 3.03
N GLU A 83 1.44 4.10 2.65
CA GLU A 83 0.06 4.42 3.03
C GLU A 83 -0.90 3.87 1.98
N LEU A 84 -2.02 3.29 2.42
CA LEU A 84 -2.99 2.62 1.55
C LEU A 84 -4.42 3.03 1.90
N ARG A 85 -5.30 3.17 0.90
CA ARG A 85 -6.74 3.33 1.10
C ARG A 85 -7.46 1.99 0.93
N TYR A 86 -8.62 1.86 1.58
CA TYR A 86 -9.52 0.72 1.47
C TYR A 86 -10.29 0.71 0.14
N ASN A 87 -9.58 0.51 -0.98
CA ASN A 87 -10.19 0.48 -2.31
C ASN A 87 -9.39 -0.42 -3.27
N ALA A 88 -10.10 -1.17 -4.12
CA ALA A 88 -9.54 -2.21 -4.97
C ALA A 88 -8.38 -1.73 -5.87
N ASN A 89 -8.49 -0.51 -6.41
CA ASN A 89 -7.44 0.02 -7.30
C ASN A 89 -6.14 0.26 -6.55
N TYR A 90 -6.19 0.68 -5.28
CA TYR A 90 -4.98 0.86 -4.48
C TYR A 90 -4.36 -0.50 -4.12
N ILE A 91 -5.18 -1.52 -3.90
CA ILE A 91 -4.68 -2.88 -3.68
C ILE A 91 -4.00 -3.43 -4.94
N GLU A 92 -4.60 -3.26 -6.11
CA GLU A 92 -3.97 -3.67 -7.37
C GLU A 92 -2.66 -2.92 -7.65
N GLY A 93 -2.61 -1.62 -7.35
CA GLY A 93 -1.38 -0.84 -7.44
C GLY A 93 -0.29 -1.38 -6.52
N LEU A 94 -0.65 -1.78 -5.29
CA LEU A 94 0.26 -2.45 -4.37
C LEU A 94 0.76 -3.79 -4.95
N VAL A 95 -0.13 -4.65 -5.45
CA VAL A 95 0.25 -5.96 -6.01
C VAL A 95 1.26 -5.80 -7.15
N ASN A 96 1.05 -4.84 -8.04
CA ASN A 96 2.01 -4.54 -9.10
C ASN A 96 3.34 -4.00 -8.57
N LEU A 97 3.32 -3.14 -7.55
CA LEU A 97 4.56 -2.68 -6.92
C LEU A 97 5.40 -3.83 -6.33
N LEU A 98 4.75 -4.85 -5.76
CA LEU A 98 5.45 -6.05 -5.28
C LEU A 98 6.09 -6.84 -6.44
N LYS A 99 5.44 -6.90 -7.61
CA LYS A 99 6.02 -7.52 -8.83
C LYS A 99 7.28 -6.80 -9.29
N PHE A 100 7.32 -5.47 -9.16
CA PHE A 100 8.50 -4.68 -9.51
C PHE A 100 9.61 -4.74 -8.45
N SER A 101 9.38 -5.32 -7.27
CA SER A 101 10.32 -5.29 -6.14
C SER A 101 10.79 -6.71 -5.78
N PRO A 102 11.52 -7.42 -6.66
CA PRO A 102 11.74 -8.87 -6.53
C PRO A 102 12.52 -9.29 -5.27
N ASN A 103 13.37 -8.41 -4.73
CA ASN A 103 14.24 -8.71 -3.58
C ASN A 103 13.73 -8.11 -2.26
N LEU A 104 12.45 -7.72 -2.20
CA LEU A 104 11.86 -7.11 -1.01
C LEU A 104 11.88 -8.10 0.17
N GLU A 105 12.41 -7.68 1.33
CA GLU A 105 12.52 -8.51 2.53
C GLU A 105 11.54 -8.09 3.64
N ALA A 106 11.30 -6.79 3.78
CA ALA A 106 10.47 -6.22 4.82
C ALA A 106 9.43 -5.25 4.24
N PHE A 107 8.18 -5.42 4.63
CA PHE A 107 7.05 -4.71 4.04
C PHE A 107 6.11 -4.14 5.11
N TYR A 108 5.82 -2.84 5.05
CA TYR A 108 4.93 -2.15 5.97
C TYR A 108 3.78 -1.44 5.24
N ILE A 109 2.56 -1.68 5.71
CA ILE A 109 1.34 -1.03 5.25
C ILE A 109 0.73 -0.24 6.39
N ARG A 110 0.35 1.00 6.10
CA ARG A 110 -0.53 1.79 6.96
C ARG A 110 -1.80 2.14 6.22
N PHE A 111 -2.91 1.61 6.69
CA PHE A 111 -4.19 2.06 6.17
C PHE A 111 -4.47 3.50 6.59
N LYS A 112 -4.85 4.31 5.61
CA LYS A 112 -5.23 5.69 5.79
C LYS A 112 -6.58 5.74 6.48
N GLU A 113 -6.61 6.42 7.62
CA GLU A 113 -7.84 6.71 8.33
C GLU A 113 -8.74 7.58 7.45
N ALA A 114 -9.95 7.08 7.16
CA ALA A 114 -11.00 7.92 6.59
C ALA A 114 -11.25 9.11 7.54
N ARG A 115 -11.13 10.35 7.04
CA ARG A 115 -11.46 11.57 7.79
C ARG A 115 -12.82 11.44 8.48
N HIS A 116 -13.04 12.18 9.55
CA HIS A 116 -14.35 12.36 10.17
C HIS A 116 -15.33 12.91 9.13
N ILE A 117 -16.04 11.99 8.49
CA ILE A 117 -17.06 12.36 7.51
C ILE A 117 -18.33 12.64 8.30
N PRO A 118 -18.99 13.79 8.05
CA PRO A 118 -20.28 14.09 8.63
C PRO A 118 -21.22 12.90 8.47
N ARG A 119 -22.03 12.61 9.50
CA ARG A 119 -22.94 11.45 9.51
C ARG A 119 -23.81 11.35 8.23
N SER A 120 -24.13 12.50 7.62
CA SER A 120 -24.87 12.62 6.36
C SER A 120 -24.16 11.98 5.15
N GLN A 121 -22.84 12.13 5.03
CA GLN A 121 -22.06 11.63 3.90
C GLN A 121 -21.50 10.20 4.13
N ARG A 122 -21.60 9.69 5.36
CA ARG A 122 -21.10 8.35 5.74
C ARG A 122 -21.79 7.21 4.99
N LYS A 123 -23.09 7.34 4.68
CA LYS A 123 -23.83 6.35 3.87
C LYS A 123 -23.34 6.30 2.42
N LYS A 124 -23.11 7.47 1.79
CA LYS A 124 -22.65 7.58 0.41
C LYS A 124 -21.23 7.04 0.24
N LYS A 125 -20.31 7.38 1.16
CA LYS A 125 -18.95 6.84 1.14
C LYS A 125 -18.89 5.35 1.43
N LYS A 126 -19.62 4.86 2.44
CA LYS A 126 -19.69 3.42 2.72
C LYS A 126 -20.21 2.63 1.50
N ALA A 127 -21.13 3.21 0.73
CA ALA A 127 -21.61 2.61 -0.52
C ALA A 127 -20.54 2.62 -1.64
N ILE A 128 -19.66 3.62 -1.70
CA ILE A 128 -18.54 3.70 -2.67
C ILE A 128 -17.40 2.76 -2.27
N GLU A 129 -17.02 2.71 -1.00
CA GLU A 129 -16.03 1.78 -0.46
C GLU A 129 -16.51 0.32 -0.60
N ASN A 130 -17.80 0.06 -0.37
CA ASN A 130 -18.40 -1.25 -0.59
C ASN A 130 -18.58 -1.63 -2.07
N ARG A 131 -18.43 -0.69 -3.02
CA ARG A 131 -18.57 -0.99 -4.46
C ARG A 131 -17.30 -1.56 -5.08
N SER A 132 -16.13 -1.32 -4.49
CA SER A 132 -14.87 -1.90 -4.97
C SER A 132 -14.61 -3.21 -4.24
N SER A 133 -15.16 -4.32 -4.75
CA SER A 133 -14.75 -5.65 -4.30
C SER A 133 -13.35 -5.96 -4.83
N TRP A 134 -12.54 -6.59 -4.00
CA TRP A 134 -11.24 -7.12 -4.37
C TRP A 134 -11.06 -8.45 -3.65
N GLU A 135 -10.65 -9.47 -4.38
CA GLU A 135 -10.52 -10.82 -3.86
C GLU A 135 -9.07 -11.30 -3.96
N SER A 136 -8.65 -12.00 -2.91
CA SER A 136 -7.36 -12.69 -2.89
C SER A 136 -7.30 -13.77 -3.96
N ARG A 137 -6.08 -13.93 -4.49
CA ARG A 137 -5.74 -14.90 -5.53
C ARG A 137 -4.30 -15.35 -5.33
N LEU A 138 -3.97 -16.50 -5.88
CA LEU A 138 -2.58 -16.96 -5.94
C LEU A 138 -1.87 -16.26 -7.09
N GLU A 139 -0.69 -15.71 -6.81
CA GLU A 139 0.19 -15.11 -7.81
C GLU A 139 1.64 -15.48 -7.51
N ASP A 140 2.40 -15.77 -8.56
CA ASP A 140 3.84 -15.97 -8.39
C ASP A 140 4.57 -14.62 -8.41
N ILE A 141 4.62 -14.00 -7.24
CA ILE A 141 5.35 -12.74 -7.04
C ILE A 141 6.69 -13.07 -6.39
N ALA A 142 7.78 -12.81 -7.10
CA ALA A 142 9.14 -13.21 -6.70
C ALA A 142 9.47 -12.86 -5.24
N CYS A 143 9.19 -11.63 -4.80
CA CYS A 143 9.51 -11.24 -3.43
C CYS A 143 8.70 -12.01 -2.38
N LEU A 144 7.40 -12.25 -2.61
CA LEU A 144 6.57 -13.04 -1.70
C LEU A 144 6.99 -14.53 -1.71
N SER A 145 7.40 -15.04 -2.87
CA SER A 145 7.87 -16.41 -3.03
C SER A 145 9.21 -16.67 -2.33
N TYR A 146 10.13 -15.71 -2.30
CA TYR A 146 11.54 -15.99 -1.96
C TYR A 146 12.19 -15.08 -0.92
N HIS A 147 11.69 -13.85 -0.70
CA HIS A 147 12.45 -12.83 0.06
C HIS A 147 11.70 -12.21 1.25
N VAL A 148 10.38 -11.99 1.16
CA VAL A 148 9.62 -11.28 2.19
C VAL A 148 9.48 -12.13 3.45
N LYS A 149 10.19 -11.73 4.51
CA LYS A 149 10.18 -12.39 5.82
C LYS A 149 9.26 -11.71 6.82
N ILE A 150 9.09 -10.39 6.71
CA ILE A 150 8.35 -9.58 7.69
C ILE A 150 7.32 -8.70 7.00
N ILE A 151 6.08 -8.82 7.43
CA ILE A 151 4.98 -7.92 7.04
C ILE A 151 4.40 -7.26 8.29
N ARG A 152 4.13 -5.96 8.18
CA ARG A 152 3.46 -5.17 9.22
C ARG A 152 2.31 -4.40 8.60
N ILE A 153 1.13 -4.48 9.21
CA ILE A 153 -0.07 -3.81 8.72
C ILE A 153 -0.70 -3.06 9.88
N SER A 154 -0.89 -1.75 9.72
CA SER A 154 -1.47 -0.90 10.74
C SER A 154 -2.76 -0.25 10.29
N ASN A 155 -3.58 0.13 11.28
CA ASN A 155 -4.88 0.78 11.13
C ASN A 155 -5.95 -0.05 10.43
N VAL A 156 -5.89 -1.38 10.55
CA VAL A 156 -6.85 -2.30 9.91
C VAL A 156 -8.24 -2.15 10.53
N ASP A 157 -9.27 -1.93 9.70
CA ASP A 157 -10.66 -1.66 10.11
C ASP A 157 -11.63 -2.87 9.97
N GLY A 158 -11.07 -4.04 9.66
CA GLY A 158 -11.82 -5.29 9.50
C GLY A 158 -12.76 -5.33 8.29
N THR A 159 -12.67 -4.38 7.35
CA THR A 159 -13.38 -4.44 6.08
C THR A 159 -12.95 -5.65 5.25
N GLU A 160 -13.85 -6.15 4.40
CA GLU A 160 -13.60 -7.32 3.56
C GLU A 160 -12.35 -7.15 2.70
N ILE A 161 -12.16 -5.98 2.08
CA ILE A 161 -10.97 -5.68 1.29
C ILE A 161 -9.67 -5.76 2.10
N ALA A 162 -9.69 -5.35 3.37
CA ALA A 162 -8.53 -5.43 4.25
C ALA A 162 -8.22 -6.88 4.61
N LEU A 163 -9.27 -7.68 4.89
CA LEU A 163 -9.13 -9.10 5.20
C LEU A 163 -8.64 -9.88 3.97
N GLU A 164 -9.15 -9.58 2.78
CA GLU A 164 -8.70 -10.21 1.53
C GLU A 164 -7.24 -9.85 1.23
N LEU A 165 -6.79 -8.61 1.48
CA LEU A 165 -5.35 -8.27 1.36
C LEU A 165 -4.49 -9.11 2.31
N VAL A 166 -4.90 -9.25 3.58
CA VAL A 166 -4.18 -10.11 4.54
C VAL A 166 -4.13 -11.55 4.03
N LYS A 167 -5.26 -12.08 3.56
CA LYS A 167 -5.36 -13.43 2.99
C LYS A 167 -4.42 -13.63 1.80
N PHE A 168 -4.39 -12.68 0.88
CA PHE A 168 -3.47 -12.67 -0.26
C PHE A 168 -2.01 -12.75 0.18
N LEU A 169 -1.60 -11.92 1.15
CA LEU A 169 -0.22 -11.90 1.64
C LEU A 169 0.17 -13.22 2.33
N LEU A 170 -0.75 -13.82 3.10
CA LEU A 170 -0.52 -15.12 3.75
C LEU A 170 -0.44 -16.28 2.74
N GLN A 171 -1.27 -16.24 1.69
CA GLN A 171 -1.32 -17.27 0.65
C GLN A 171 -0.15 -17.23 -0.32
N ASN A 172 0.50 -16.07 -0.50
CA ASN A 172 1.60 -15.92 -1.45
C ASN A 172 2.97 -15.79 -0.76
N GLY A 173 3.02 -15.43 0.54
CA GLY A 173 4.25 -15.31 1.33
C GLY A 173 4.83 -16.66 1.74
N LYS A 174 5.55 -17.33 0.83
CA LYS A 174 6.09 -18.70 1.03
C LYS A 174 7.21 -18.76 2.06
N VAL A 175 7.99 -17.69 2.20
CA VAL A 175 9.10 -17.58 3.17
C VAL A 175 8.78 -16.66 4.35
N LEU A 176 7.52 -16.22 4.48
CA LEU A 176 7.10 -15.28 5.50
C LEU A 176 7.30 -15.86 6.90
N GLU A 177 7.99 -15.12 7.78
CA GLU A 177 8.28 -15.54 9.15
C GLU A 177 7.37 -14.81 10.15
N LYS A 178 7.04 -13.54 9.88
CA LYS A 178 6.28 -12.70 10.81
C LYS A 178 5.26 -11.82 10.08
N MET A 179 4.03 -11.82 10.59
CA MET A 179 2.99 -10.86 10.20
C MET A 179 2.41 -10.17 11.43
N GLU A 180 2.65 -8.87 11.57
CA GLU A 180 2.09 -8.06 12.66
C GLU A 180 0.90 -7.26 12.16
N ILE A 181 -0.24 -7.37 12.84
CA ILE A 181 -1.49 -6.72 12.45
C ILE A 181 -1.97 -5.84 13.60
N MET A 182 -2.04 -4.53 13.36
CA MET A 182 -2.48 -3.54 14.34
C MET A 182 -3.85 -3.02 13.93
N PRO A 183 -4.92 -3.37 14.67
CA PRO A 183 -6.26 -2.85 14.45
C PRO A 183 -6.32 -1.33 14.58
N ARG A 184 -7.31 -0.69 13.94
CA ARG A 184 -7.61 0.72 14.14
C ARG A 184 -8.14 0.97 15.56
N ASN A 185 -7.67 2.06 16.19
CA ASN A 185 -8.12 2.47 17.53
C ASN A 185 -9.66 2.55 17.62
N GLY A 186 -10.23 1.98 18.69
CA GLY A 186 -11.68 1.92 18.92
C GLY A 186 -12.35 0.64 18.42
N GLU A 187 -11.70 -0.12 17.54
CA GLU A 187 -12.18 -1.43 17.12
C GLU A 187 -11.70 -2.52 18.08
N ARG A 188 -12.35 -2.60 19.24
CA ARG A 188 -12.26 -3.74 20.17
C ARG A 188 -12.92 -5.01 19.60
N LYS A 189 -12.57 -5.40 18.37
CA LYS A 189 -13.02 -6.67 17.78
C LYS A 189 -11.83 -7.57 17.45
N GLN A 190 -11.14 -8.02 18.50
CA GLN A 190 -10.36 -9.26 18.44
C GLN A 190 -11.16 -10.40 17.76
N LYS A 191 -12.49 -10.43 17.89
CA LYS A 191 -13.38 -11.40 17.23
C LYS A 191 -13.42 -11.30 15.69
N SER A 192 -13.14 -10.15 15.08
CA SER A 192 -13.08 -10.02 13.61
C SER A 192 -11.76 -10.57 13.07
N PHE A 193 -10.67 -10.37 13.81
CA PHE A 193 -9.33 -10.76 13.39
C PHE A 193 -8.95 -12.20 13.75
N SER A 194 -9.69 -12.87 14.63
CA SER A 194 -9.49 -14.30 14.91
C SER A 194 -9.59 -15.17 13.66
N LYS A 195 -10.42 -14.76 12.67
CA LYS A 195 -10.52 -15.44 11.36
C LYS A 195 -9.23 -15.38 10.55
N LEU A 196 -8.39 -14.35 10.72
CA LEU A 196 -7.11 -14.22 10.01
C LEU A 196 -6.16 -15.36 10.38
N VAL A 197 -6.21 -15.80 11.64
CA VAL A 197 -5.40 -16.93 12.12
C VAL A 197 -5.82 -18.23 11.44
N ALA A 198 -7.07 -18.34 10.99
CA ALA A 198 -7.58 -19.52 10.27
C ALA A 198 -7.31 -19.48 8.76
N PHE A 199 -6.82 -18.36 8.19
CA PHE A 199 -6.56 -18.28 6.75
C PHE A 199 -5.46 -19.24 6.31
N PRO A 200 -5.55 -19.79 5.08
CA PRO A 200 -4.48 -20.58 4.49
C PRO A 200 -3.17 -19.79 4.46
N LYS A 201 -2.08 -20.47 4.80
CA LYS A 201 -0.73 -19.90 4.86
C LYS A 201 0.18 -20.72 3.95
N ALA A 202 0.91 -20.06 3.07
CA ALA A 202 1.92 -20.72 2.26
C ALA A 202 3.17 -21.06 3.09
N SER A 203 3.59 -20.14 3.97
CA SER A 203 4.66 -20.41 4.92
C SER A 203 4.14 -21.17 6.14
N SER A 204 4.79 -22.29 6.48
CA SER A 204 4.56 -22.98 7.75
C SER A 204 5.19 -22.29 8.95
N LYS A 205 6.10 -21.32 8.72
CA LYS A 205 6.87 -20.62 9.75
C LYS A 205 6.22 -19.31 10.21
N VAL A 206 5.21 -18.82 9.47
CA VAL A 206 4.63 -17.51 9.76
C VAL A 206 3.96 -17.47 11.13
N VAL A 207 4.38 -16.53 11.95
CA VAL A 207 3.70 -16.17 13.20
C VAL A 207 2.90 -14.90 12.98
N ILE A 208 1.59 -14.99 13.18
CA ILE A 208 0.68 -13.83 13.16
C ILE A 208 0.57 -13.28 14.58
N SER A 209 0.82 -12.00 14.77
CA SER A 209 0.68 -11.33 16.06
C SER A 209 -0.09 -10.03 15.97
N PHE A 210 -0.65 -9.62 17.11
CA PHE A 210 -1.48 -8.43 17.25
C PHE A 210 -0.87 -7.52 18.32
N PRO A 211 0.25 -6.85 18.03
CA PRO A 211 0.94 -6.06 19.05
C PRO A 211 0.17 -4.80 19.43
N GLU A 212 0.31 -4.38 20.68
CA GLU A 212 -0.31 -3.15 21.23
C GLU A 212 0.51 -1.88 20.96
N TYR A 213 1.57 -1.94 20.15
CA TYR A 213 2.48 -0.81 19.96
C TYR A 213 1.73 0.45 19.49
N GLY A 214 2.12 1.60 20.04
CA GLY A 214 1.69 2.89 19.51
C GLY A 214 2.02 2.98 18.02
N GLN A 215 1.10 3.52 17.23
CA GLN A 215 1.33 3.77 15.80
C GLN A 215 2.71 4.40 15.61
N ARG A 216 3.59 3.74 14.84
CA ARG A 216 4.88 4.30 14.47
C ARG A 216 4.60 5.64 13.81
N LYS A 217 5.03 6.73 14.45
CA LYS A 217 4.82 8.07 13.92
C LYS A 217 5.76 8.26 12.75
N ILE A 218 5.20 8.46 11.57
CA ILE A 218 5.98 8.83 10.38
C ILE A 218 5.71 10.31 10.20
N PRO A 219 6.74 11.16 10.38
CA PRO A 219 6.56 12.60 10.59
C PRO A 219 5.70 13.31 9.54
N TRP A 220 5.51 12.76 8.35
CA TRP A 220 4.65 13.30 7.29
C TRP A 220 3.34 12.51 7.04
N PHE A 221 3.17 11.30 7.58
CA PHE A 221 1.84 10.65 7.63
C PHE A 221 0.96 11.28 8.70
N ASP A 222 1.55 11.68 9.84
CA ASP A 222 0.79 12.16 11.00
C ASP A 222 0.55 13.66 11.03
N ARG A 223 1.19 14.44 10.15
CA ARG A 223 1.05 15.91 10.12
C ARG A 223 -0.31 16.40 9.69
N GLY A 224 -1.21 15.51 9.25
CA GLY A 224 -2.57 15.90 8.91
C GLY A 224 -2.63 16.95 7.81
N ASP A 225 -1.59 17.08 6.95
CA ASP A 225 -1.65 17.84 5.69
C ASP A 225 -2.62 17.09 4.77
N SER A 226 -3.88 17.29 5.09
CA SER A 226 -5.00 16.46 4.72
C SER A 226 -5.42 16.90 3.34
N ASP A 227 -5.55 15.90 2.48
CA ASP A 227 -6.33 16.00 1.25
C ASP A 227 -7.75 16.42 1.64
N PRO A 228 -8.23 17.63 1.30
CA PRO A 228 -9.64 17.96 1.42
C PRO A 228 -10.39 17.29 0.28
N GLU A 229 -10.51 15.96 0.31
CA GLU A 229 -11.42 15.24 -0.58
C GLU A 229 -12.83 15.25 0.01
N TYR A 230 -13.74 15.92 -0.70
CA TYR A 230 -15.16 16.14 -0.40
C TYR A 230 -15.48 17.32 0.53
N ASP A 231 -15.09 18.52 0.13
CA ASP A 231 -16.00 19.66 0.27
C ASP A 231 -16.75 19.79 -1.07
N ASP A 232 -17.89 19.10 -1.17
CA ASP A 232 -19.11 19.61 -1.82
C ASP A 232 -20.25 19.35 -0.84
#